data_AF-A0A961Z310-F1
#
_entry.id   AF-A0A961Z310-F1
#
_cell.length_a   1.000
_cell.length_b   1.000
_cell.length_c   1.000
_cell.angle_alpha   90.00
_cell.angle_beta   90.00
_cell.angle_gamma   90.00
#
_symmetry.space_group_name_H-M   'P 1'
#
loop_
_entity.id
_entity.type
_entity.pdbx_description
1 polymer ?
#
loop_
_entity_poly.entity_id
_entity_poly.type
_entity_poly.pdbx_seq_one_letter_code
_entity_poly.pdbx_strand_id
1 'polypeptide(L)'
;LVGLLNTLLVAAVGIVLATLLGFVAGIARLSKNPLLSGIAAAYVETLRNIPLLLQIFFWYFAVLRAVPERRDKVSLFDTFHLNISGFYFPKPVFAEGSGVVLAGFAAAIIASFVLGSWAKKRQMSTGQQFPVFKASLAMIFGIPLVLYFIMGMPISLEHPVFVSDGPVFRRGFTTGVGGVLIPEFLALLFALSLYTASFIAEIVRAGILAVSHGQTEAAYALGLRSGPTLRLVVIPQAMRVIIPPLTSQYLNLTKNSSLAVAIAYPDLVSVGGTTLNQTGQAIEIVSVWMVVYLSLSVLTSGFMNWYNKRMALVER
;
A
#
# COMPACT_ATOMS: atom_id res chain seq x y z
N LEU A 1 -19.04 8.97 10.08
CA LEU A 1 -18.54 7.59 9.85
C LEU A 1 -17.88 7.42 8.48
N VAL A 2 -18.57 7.76 7.38
CA VAL A 2 -18.02 7.62 6.01
C VAL A 2 -16.65 8.31 5.85
N GLY A 3 -16.53 9.58 6.26
CA GLY A 3 -15.25 10.31 6.20
C GLY A 3 -14.11 9.62 6.95
N LEU A 4 -14.39 9.04 8.14
CA LEU A 4 -13.41 8.28 8.90
C LEU A 4 -12.93 7.03 8.14
N LEU A 5 -13.86 6.26 7.57
CA LEU A 5 -13.54 5.06 6.80
C LEU A 5 -12.70 5.41 5.56
N ASN A 6 -13.04 6.50 4.88
CA ASN A 6 -12.30 6.99 3.72
C ASN A 6 -10.88 7.44 4.08
N THR A 7 -10.70 8.14 5.21
CA THR A 7 -9.38 8.51 5.74
C THR A 7 -8.56 7.26 6.07
N LEU A 8 -9.15 6.28 6.77
CA LEU A 8 -8.49 5.02 7.11
C LEU A 8 -8.08 4.22 5.88
N LEU A 9 -8.96 4.14 4.88
CA LEU A 9 -8.70 3.42 3.63
C LEU A 9 -7.51 4.02 2.89
N VAL A 10 -7.50 5.35 2.69
CA VAL A 10 -6.39 6.05 2.02
C VAL A 10 -5.10 5.90 2.81
N ALA A 11 -5.15 6.07 4.14
CA ALA A 11 -3.97 5.95 4.97
C ALA A 11 -3.38 4.54 4.94
N ALA A 12 -4.20 3.50 5.08
CA ALA A 12 -3.75 2.11 5.09
C ALA A 12 -3.17 1.69 3.74
N VAL A 13 -3.89 1.94 2.64
CA VAL A 13 -3.41 1.58 1.29
C VAL A 13 -2.20 2.44 0.92
N GLY A 14 -2.24 3.73 1.25
CA GLY A 14 -1.14 4.66 1.01
C GLY A 14 0.14 4.27 1.74
N ILE A 15 0.08 3.86 3.01
CA ILE A 15 1.23 3.35 3.77
C ILE A 15 1.80 2.12 3.09
N VAL A 16 0.98 1.14 2.73
CA VAL A 16 1.46 -0.10 2.07
C VAL A 16 2.17 0.23 0.76
N LEU A 17 1.54 1.04 -0.10
CA LEU A 17 2.13 1.42 -1.39
C LEU A 17 3.40 2.26 -1.20
N ALA A 18 3.38 3.25 -0.30
CA ALA A 18 4.53 4.10 -0.01
C ALA A 18 5.73 3.28 0.47
N THR A 19 5.49 2.31 1.35
CA THR A 19 6.54 1.43 1.87
C THR A 19 7.10 0.54 0.77
N LEU A 20 6.26 -0.11 -0.04
CA LEU A 20 6.73 -0.96 -1.13
C LEU A 20 7.56 -0.15 -2.15
N LEU A 21 7.01 0.97 -2.64
CA LEU A 21 7.68 1.81 -3.62
C LEU A 21 8.95 2.46 -3.05
N GLY A 22 8.89 2.94 -1.81
CA GLY A 22 10.02 3.58 -1.14
C GLY A 22 11.17 2.62 -0.86
N PHE A 23 10.90 1.39 -0.40
CA PHE A 23 11.95 0.38 -0.23
C PHE A 23 12.59 0.00 -1.56
N VAL A 24 11.78 -0.22 -2.61
CA VAL A 24 12.30 -0.53 -3.95
C VAL A 24 13.17 0.61 -4.48
N ALA A 25 12.69 1.86 -4.42
CA ALA A 25 13.45 3.03 -4.85
C ALA A 25 14.72 3.26 -4.01
N GLY A 26 14.65 3.03 -2.69
CA GLY A 26 15.80 3.14 -1.78
C GLY A 26 16.91 2.14 -2.10
N ILE A 27 16.55 0.88 -2.36
CA ILE A 27 17.50 -0.15 -2.80
C ILE A 27 18.03 0.17 -4.21
N ALA A 28 17.16 0.61 -5.13
CA ALA A 28 17.55 0.98 -6.49
C ALA A 28 18.60 2.10 -6.51
N ARG A 29 18.52 3.08 -5.59
CA ARG A 29 19.55 4.14 -5.45
C ARG A 29 20.93 3.62 -5.04
N LEU A 30 21.00 2.51 -4.33
CA LEU A 30 22.27 1.86 -3.94
C LEU A 30 22.79 0.89 -5.02
N SER A 31 22.07 0.74 -6.13
CA SER A 31 22.50 -0.12 -7.23
C SER A 31 23.78 0.40 -7.87
N LYS A 32 24.68 -0.51 -8.24
CA LYS A 32 25.86 -0.21 -9.05
C LYS A 32 25.51 0.18 -10.49
N ASN A 33 24.27 -0.08 -10.93
CA ASN A 33 23.81 0.31 -12.26
C ASN A 33 23.46 1.80 -12.27
N PRO A 34 24.18 2.65 -13.03
CA PRO A 34 24.00 4.10 -13.02
C PRO A 34 22.63 4.52 -13.58
N LEU A 35 22.05 3.76 -14.51
CA LEU A 35 20.71 4.05 -15.04
C LEU A 35 19.65 3.85 -13.96
N LEU A 36 19.69 2.70 -13.27
CA LEU A 36 18.74 2.39 -12.22
C LEU A 36 18.86 3.36 -11.04
N SER A 37 20.09 3.63 -10.60
CA SER A 37 20.35 4.59 -9.52
C SER A 37 19.96 6.01 -9.93
N GLY A 38 20.26 6.42 -11.17
CA GLY A 38 19.91 7.74 -11.72
C GLY A 38 18.41 7.97 -11.83
N ILE A 39 17.64 7.00 -12.35
CA ILE A 39 16.17 7.08 -12.40
C ILE A 39 15.58 7.20 -10.99
N ALA A 40 16.06 6.38 -10.05
CA ALA A 40 15.59 6.42 -8.67
C ALA A 40 15.96 7.75 -7.99
N ALA A 41 17.15 8.30 -8.25
CA ALA A 41 17.56 9.62 -7.75
C ALA A 41 16.67 10.73 -8.31
N ALA A 42 16.44 10.76 -9.62
CA ALA A 42 15.58 11.75 -10.27
C ALA A 42 14.15 11.73 -9.71
N TYR A 43 13.56 10.54 -9.54
CA TYR A 43 12.26 10.36 -8.89
C TYR A 43 12.26 10.91 -7.45
N VAL A 44 13.22 10.50 -6.62
CA VAL A 44 13.27 10.90 -5.21
C VAL A 44 13.49 12.39 -5.06
N GLU A 45 14.46 12.97 -5.77
CA GLU A 45 14.78 14.39 -5.68
C GLU A 45 13.63 15.26 -6.19
N THR A 46 13.01 14.89 -7.30
CA THR A 46 11.90 15.65 -7.88
C THR A 46 10.70 15.68 -6.93
N LEU A 47 10.24 14.51 -6.45
CA LEU A 47 9.03 14.47 -5.63
C LEU A 47 9.22 15.04 -4.22
N ARG A 48 10.43 15.02 -3.67
CA ARG A 48 10.70 15.64 -2.35
C ARG A 48 10.70 17.17 -2.41
N ASN A 49 11.03 17.74 -3.56
CA ASN A 49 11.13 19.18 -3.76
C ASN A 49 9.81 19.84 -4.17
N ILE A 50 8.78 19.05 -4.49
CA ILE A 50 7.46 19.57 -4.88
C ILE A 50 6.50 19.51 -3.68
N PRO A 51 5.81 20.61 -3.33
CA PRO A 51 4.78 20.60 -2.29
C PRO A 51 3.72 19.53 -2.54
N LEU A 52 3.37 18.76 -1.50
CA LEU A 52 2.42 17.65 -1.64
C LEU A 52 1.06 18.11 -2.20
N LEU A 53 0.58 19.29 -1.80
CA LEU A 53 -0.66 19.85 -2.33
C LEU A 53 -0.60 20.05 -3.86
N LEU A 54 0.54 20.51 -4.39
CA LEU A 54 0.74 20.64 -5.84
C LEU A 54 0.72 19.27 -6.52
N GLN A 55 1.26 18.23 -5.88
CA GLN A 55 1.20 16.87 -6.42
C GLN A 55 -0.23 16.35 -6.46
N ILE A 56 -1.02 16.58 -5.40
CA ILE A 56 -2.44 16.22 -5.36
C ILE A 56 -3.17 16.89 -6.54
N PHE A 57 -2.94 18.19 -6.76
CA PHE A 57 -3.49 18.91 -7.91
C PHE A 57 -2.99 18.39 -9.26
N PHE A 58 -1.71 18.06 -9.39
CA PHE A 58 -1.16 17.52 -10.63
C PHE A 58 -1.83 16.18 -10.99
N TRP A 59 -1.92 15.25 -10.05
CA TRP A 59 -2.55 13.95 -10.31
C TRP A 59 -4.03 14.11 -10.64
N TYR A 60 -4.74 14.98 -9.94
CA TYR A 60 -6.17 15.18 -10.15
C TYR A 60 -6.50 15.97 -11.43
N PHE A 61 -5.87 17.13 -11.62
CA PHE A 61 -6.22 18.08 -12.68
C PHE A 61 -5.41 17.88 -13.98
N ALA A 62 -4.20 17.33 -13.92
CA ALA A 62 -3.40 17.10 -15.13
C ALA A 62 -3.51 15.65 -15.60
N VAL A 63 -3.23 14.67 -14.73
CA VAL A 63 -3.17 13.26 -15.13
C VAL A 63 -4.57 12.68 -15.35
N LEU A 64 -5.45 12.74 -14.35
CA LEU A 64 -6.77 12.12 -14.45
C LEU A 64 -7.74 12.85 -15.38
N ARG A 65 -7.50 14.13 -15.69
CA ARG A 65 -8.25 14.86 -16.73
C ARG A 65 -7.74 14.64 -18.15
N ALA A 66 -6.54 14.07 -18.33
CA ALA A 66 -6.04 13.67 -19.65
C ALA A 66 -6.67 12.36 -20.15
N VAL A 67 -7.45 11.69 -19.31
CA VAL A 67 -8.20 10.47 -19.60
C VAL A 67 -9.50 10.82 -20.38
N PRO A 68 -10.07 9.91 -21.21
CA PRO A 68 -11.31 10.16 -21.94
C PRO A 68 -12.49 10.65 -21.10
N GLU A 69 -13.38 11.40 -21.76
CA GLU A 69 -14.60 11.96 -21.17
C GLU A 69 -15.54 10.88 -20.61
N ARG A 70 -16.55 11.28 -19.82
CA ARG A 70 -17.50 10.33 -19.18
C ARG A 70 -18.18 9.37 -20.16
N ARG A 71 -18.35 9.81 -21.40
CA ARG A 71 -19.06 9.09 -22.47
C ARG A 71 -18.12 8.27 -23.36
N ASP A 72 -16.85 8.23 -23.02
CA ASP A 72 -15.83 7.41 -23.66
C ASP A 72 -15.03 6.66 -22.58
N LYS A 73 -14.19 5.71 -22.99
CA LYS A 73 -13.37 4.93 -22.06
C LYS A 73 -12.10 4.42 -22.72
N VAL A 74 -11.01 4.40 -21.96
CA VAL A 74 -9.89 3.49 -22.24
C VAL A 74 -10.19 2.16 -21.59
N SER A 75 -10.02 1.07 -22.34
CA SER A 75 -10.19 -0.29 -21.84
C SER A 75 -8.84 -1.01 -21.86
N LEU A 76 -8.54 -1.74 -20.79
CA LEU A 76 -7.38 -2.59 -20.65
C LEU A 76 -7.88 -4.03 -20.44
N PHE A 77 -7.58 -4.90 -21.42
CA PHE A 77 -8.03 -6.29 -21.47
C PHE A 77 -9.55 -6.46 -21.35
N ASP A 78 -10.33 -5.48 -21.82
CA ASP A 78 -11.80 -5.41 -21.72
C ASP A 78 -12.38 -5.63 -20.30
N THR A 79 -11.54 -5.50 -19.28
CA THR A 79 -11.85 -5.84 -17.89
C THR A 79 -11.70 -4.61 -17.00
N PHE A 80 -10.61 -3.88 -17.19
CA PHE A 80 -10.34 -2.64 -16.49
C PHE A 80 -10.63 -1.47 -17.41
N HIS A 81 -11.34 -0.47 -16.92
CA HIS A 81 -11.67 0.70 -17.72
C HIS A 81 -11.40 1.98 -16.96
N LEU A 82 -11.08 3.03 -17.70
CA LEU A 82 -10.74 4.33 -17.15
C LEU A 82 -11.42 5.43 -17.95
N ASN A 83 -12.08 6.34 -17.25
CA ASN A 83 -12.58 7.60 -17.77
C ASN A 83 -12.46 8.69 -16.70
N ILE A 84 -12.84 9.94 -17.01
CA ILE A 84 -12.81 11.04 -16.01
C ILE A 84 -13.76 10.83 -14.81
N SER A 85 -14.67 9.85 -14.86
CA SER A 85 -15.53 9.48 -13.73
C SER A 85 -14.89 8.48 -12.78
N GLY A 86 -13.78 7.84 -13.15
CA GLY A 86 -13.04 6.94 -12.27
C GLY A 86 -12.40 5.76 -12.99
N PHE A 87 -11.82 4.88 -12.17
CA PHE A 87 -11.30 3.59 -12.58
C PHE A 87 -12.31 2.49 -12.25
N TYR A 88 -12.73 1.76 -13.27
CA TYR A 88 -13.72 0.69 -13.21
C TYR A 88 -13.03 -0.67 -13.31
N PHE A 89 -13.39 -1.59 -12.44
CA PHE A 89 -12.76 -2.91 -12.36
C PHE A 89 -13.82 -3.97 -12.01
N PRO A 90 -13.58 -5.26 -12.34
CA PRO A 90 -14.51 -6.32 -11.99
C PRO A 90 -14.60 -6.46 -10.47
N LYS A 91 -15.82 -6.47 -9.93
CA LYS A 91 -16.05 -6.64 -8.49
C LYS A 91 -16.38 -8.11 -8.21
N PRO A 92 -15.76 -8.74 -7.18
CA PRO A 92 -16.16 -10.08 -6.77
C PRO A 92 -17.56 -10.07 -6.16
N VAL A 93 -18.42 -10.98 -6.63
CA VAL A 93 -19.74 -11.25 -6.09
C VAL A 93 -19.69 -12.61 -5.40
N PHE A 94 -20.09 -12.63 -4.13
CA PHE A 94 -20.03 -13.82 -3.29
C PHE A 94 -21.40 -14.51 -3.26
N ALA A 95 -21.49 -15.70 -3.86
CA ALA A 95 -22.64 -16.58 -3.74
C ALA A 95 -22.50 -17.53 -2.53
N GLU A 96 -23.52 -18.36 -2.32
CA GLU A 96 -23.49 -19.43 -1.32
C GLU A 96 -22.27 -20.36 -1.54
N GLY A 97 -21.57 -20.73 -0.47
CA GLY A 97 -20.30 -21.49 -0.55
C GLY A 97 -19.03 -20.63 -0.59
N SER A 98 -19.13 -19.32 -0.90
CA SER A 98 -17.97 -18.40 -0.88
C SER A 98 -17.27 -18.34 0.48
N GLY A 99 -18.04 -18.45 1.57
CA GLY A 99 -17.51 -18.45 2.93
C GLY A 99 -16.51 -19.58 3.18
N VAL A 100 -16.73 -20.76 2.58
CA VAL A 100 -15.81 -21.91 2.72
C VAL A 100 -14.51 -21.67 1.97
N VAL A 101 -14.57 -21.06 0.77
CA VAL A 101 -13.39 -20.68 -0.01
C VAL A 101 -12.55 -19.64 0.76
N LEU A 102 -13.21 -18.63 1.33
CA LEU A 102 -12.54 -17.59 2.13
C LEU A 102 -11.95 -18.15 3.43
N ALA A 103 -12.68 -19.03 4.13
CA ALA A 103 -12.17 -19.72 5.31
C ALA A 103 -10.97 -20.61 4.97
N GLY A 104 -11.01 -21.30 3.83
CA GLY A 104 -9.90 -22.10 3.31
C GLY A 104 -8.66 -21.26 3.00
N PHE A 105 -8.84 -20.07 2.42
CA PHE A 105 -7.76 -19.11 2.20
C PHE A 105 -7.14 -18.62 3.52
N ALA A 106 -7.97 -18.26 4.50
CA ALA A 106 -7.49 -17.88 5.82
C ALA A 106 -6.73 -19.04 6.52
N ALA A 107 -7.26 -20.26 6.44
CA ALA A 107 -6.62 -21.44 6.99
C ALA A 107 -5.28 -21.74 6.29
N ALA A 108 -5.20 -21.57 4.97
CA ALA A 108 -3.97 -21.75 4.21
C ALA A 108 -2.89 -20.72 4.60
N ILE A 109 -3.28 -19.46 4.85
CA ILE A 109 -2.39 -18.43 5.39
C ILE A 109 -1.86 -18.87 6.75
N ILE A 110 -2.73 -19.29 7.68
CA ILE A 110 -2.32 -19.76 9.01
C ILE A 110 -1.38 -20.97 8.90
N ALA A 111 -1.73 -21.95 8.08
CA ALA A 111 -0.92 -23.13 7.81
C ALA A 111 0.46 -22.76 7.24
N SER A 112 0.55 -21.70 6.42
CA SER A 112 1.83 -21.22 5.89
C SER A 112 2.78 -20.71 6.98
N PHE A 113 2.25 -20.06 8.03
CA PHE A 113 3.04 -19.64 9.20
C PHE A 113 3.51 -20.83 10.04
N VAL A 114 2.64 -21.83 10.23
CA VAL A 114 2.98 -23.08 10.92
C VAL A 114 4.08 -23.83 10.14
N LEU A 115 3.92 -23.95 8.82
CA LEU A 115 4.91 -24.57 7.93
C LEU A 115 6.26 -23.85 7.99
N GLY A 116 6.27 -22.52 7.98
CA GLY A 116 7.49 -21.73 8.12
C GLY A 116 8.19 -21.95 9.47
N SER A 117 7.42 -22.01 10.55
CA SER A 117 7.94 -22.27 11.90
C SER A 117 8.52 -23.68 12.02
N TRP A 118 7.82 -24.68 11.49
CA TRP A 118 8.30 -26.07 11.43
C TRP A 118 9.55 -26.21 10.58
N ALA A 119 9.58 -25.58 9.39
CA ALA A 119 10.72 -25.66 8.48
C ALA A 119 11.97 -25.03 9.09
N LYS A 120 11.84 -23.92 9.82
CA LYS A 120 12.94 -23.31 10.58
C LYS A 120 13.47 -24.26 11.64
N LYS A 121 12.59 -24.91 12.40
CA LYS A 121 12.97 -25.90 13.43
C LYS A 121 13.68 -27.11 12.80
N ARG A 122 13.17 -27.62 11.68
CA ARG A 122 13.80 -28.71 10.91
C ARG A 122 15.17 -28.32 10.38
N GLN A 123 15.33 -27.11 9.85
CA GLN A 123 16.61 -26.63 9.35
C GLN A 123 17.64 -26.54 10.48
N MET A 124 17.23 -26.11 11.68
CA MET A 124 18.11 -26.07 12.86
C MET A 124 18.54 -27.47 13.33
N SER A 125 17.66 -28.48 13.24
CA SER A 125 17.97 -29.84 13.68
C SER A 125 18.69 -30.70 12.63
N THR A 126 18.40 -30.50 11.35
CA THR A 126 18.88 -31.39 10.26
C THR A 126 19.81 -30.70 9.25
N GLY A 127 19.95 -29.38 9.32
CA GLY A 127 20.68 -28.58 8.32
C GLY A 127 20.00 -28.46 6.96
N GLN A 128 18.98 -29.27 6.67
CA GLN A 128 18.28 -29.28 5.40
C GLN A 128 17.27 -28.14 5.30
N GLN A 129 17.33 -27.40 4.19
CA GLN A 129 16.37 -26.34 3.88
C GLN A 129 15.12 -26.94 3.23
N PHE A 130 13.94 -26.58 3.73
CA PHE A 130 12.67 -26.87 3.08
C PHE A 130 12.23 -25.67 2.23
N PRO A 131 11.71 -25.84 1.00
CA PRO A 131 11.30 -24.75 0.13
C PRO A 131 9.96 -24.13 0.58
N VAL A 132 9.95 -23.51 1.77
CA VAL A 132 8.75 -22.92 2.42
C VAL A 132 8.03 -21.99 1.47
N PHE A 133 8.73 -21.13 0.75
CA PHE A 133 8.10 -20.16 -0.16
C PHE A 133 7.22 -20.85 -1.22
N LYS A 134 7.74 -21.88 -1.90
CA LYS A 134 6.99 -22.62 -2.92
C LYS A 134 5.82 -23.39 -2.33
N ALA A 135 6.03 -24.04 -1.18
CA ALA A 135 4.99 -24.82 -0.50
C ALA A 135 3.87 -23.92 0.06
N SER A 136 4.22 -22.79 0.69
CA SER A 136 3.26 -21.79 1.15
C SER A 136 2.48 -21.20 -0.02
N LEU A 137 3.14 -20.88 -1.14
CA LEU A 137 2.46 -20.43 -2.36
C LEU A 137 1.47 -21.49 -2.86
N ALA A 138 1.91 -22.75 -2.95
CA ALA A 138 1.07 -23.86 -3.37
C ALA A 138 -0.14 -24.07 -2.43
N MET A 139 0.01 -23.90 -1.12
CA MET A 139 -1.11 -24.00 -0.17
C MET A 139 -2.06 -22.80 -0.29
N ILE A 140 -1.51 -21.58 -0.26
CA ILE A 140 -2.29 -20.32 -0.26
C ILE A 140 -3.13 -20.20 -1.53
N PHE A 141 -2.63 -20.66 -2.68
CA PHE A 141 -3.41 -20.63 -3.92
C PHE A 141 -4.12 -21.95 -4.18
N GLY A 142 -3.50 -23.09 -3.89
CA GLY A 142 -4.06 -24.41 -4.19
C GLY A 142 -5.27 -24.77 -3.33
N ILE A 143 -5.24 -24.51 -2.02
CA ILE A 143 -6.35 -24.86 -1.12
C ILE A 143 -7.63 -24.09 -1.51
N PRO A 144 -7.63 -22.75 -1.64
CA PRO A 144 -8.82 -22.02 -2.07
C PRO A 144 -9.25 -22.41 -3.48
N LEU A 145 -8.32 -22.69 -4.39
CA LEU A 145 -8.65 -23.09 -5.76
C LEU A 145 -9.40 -24.42 -5.80
N VAL A 146 -8.93 -25.41 -5.03
CA VAL A 146 -9.61 -26.70 -4.89
C VAL A 146 -10.99 -26.50 -4.27
N LEU A 147 -11.10 -25.73 -3.19
CA LEU A 147 -12.38 -25.43 -2.55
C LEU A 147 -13.33 -24.65 -3.47
N TYR A 148 -12.80 -23.75 -4.30
CA TYR A 148 -13.56 -22.99 -5.28
C TYR A 148 -14.22 -23.90 -6.31
N PHE A 149 -13.51 -24.90 -6.83
CA PHE A 149 -14.09 -25.88 -7.76
C PHE A 149 -15.06 -26.85 -7.06
N ILE A 150 -14.74 -27.32 -5.84
CA ILE A 150 -15.63 -28.21 -5.07
C ILE A 150 -16.96 -27.51 -4.76
N MET A 151 -16.92 -26.21 -4.43
CA MET A 151 -18.10 -25.40 -4.12
C MET A 151 -18.85 -24.90 -5.36
N GLY A 152 -18.47 -25.34 -6.57
CA GLY A 152 -19.18 -24.99 -7.81
C GLY A 152 -18.94 -23.56 -8.29
N MET A 153 -17.74 -23.00 -8.07
CA MET A 153 -17.35 -21.65 -8.49
C MET A 153 -18.21 -20.53 -7.87
N PRO A 154 -18.30 -20.45 -6.52
CA PRO A 154 -19.25 -19.57 -5.83
C PRO A 154 -18.86 -18.08 -5.86
N ILE A 155 -17.66 -17.74 -6.36
CA ILE A 155 -17.17 -16.37 -6.45
C ILE A 155 -17.11 -15.99 -7.93
N SER A 156 -18.06 -15.18 -8.38
CA SER A 156 -18.08 -14.66 -9.75
C SER A 156 -17.57 -13.23 -9.80
N LEU A 157 -17.18 -12.77 -10.99
CA LEU A 157 -16.75 -11.40 -11.23
C LEU A 157 -17.85 -10.66 -11.98
N GLU A 158 -18.40 -9.62 -11.34
CA GLU A 158 -19.31 -8.68 -12.00
C GLU A 158 -18.48 -7.62 -12.73
N HIS A 159 -18.54 -7.66 -14.06
CA HIS A 159 -17.83 -6.73 -14.92
C HIS A 159 -18.59 -5.41 -15.06
N PRO A 160 -17.90 -4.26 -15.07
CA PRO A 160 -18.53 -2.96 -15.27
C PRO A 160 -19.16 -2.84 -16.66
N VAL A 161 -20.44 -2.48 -16.73
CA VAL A 161 -21.17 -2.34 -17.99
C VAL A 161 -21.13 -0.89 -18.46
N PHE A 162 -20.56 -0.68 -19.65
CA PHE A 162 -20.54 0.62 -20.32
C PHE A 162 -21.60 0.67 -21.40
N VAL A 163 -22.52 1.62 -21.28
CA VAL A 163 -23.59 1.85 -22.27
C VAL A 163 -23.12 2.91 -23.26
N SER A 164 -22.87 2.51 -24.52
CA SER A 164 -22.48 3.40 -25.62
C SER A 164 -23.68 4.03 -26.35
N ASP A 165 -24.82 3.33 -26.36
CA ASP A 165 -25.94 3.62 -27.24
C ASP A 165 -27.16 4.18 -26.50
N GLY A 166 -28.06 4.84 -27.25
CA GLY A 166 -29.28 5.44 -26.71
C GLY A 166 -29.14 6.91 -26.26
N PRO A 167 -30.09 7.40 -25.43
CA PRO A 167 -30.12 8.79 -24.97
C PRO A 167 -28.84 9.19 -24.26
N VAL A 168 -28.34 10.39 -24.54
CA VAL A 168 -27.05 10.91 -24.04
C VAL A 168 -26.91 10.82 -22.51
N PHE A 169 -28.02 10.94 -21.77
CA PHE A 169 -28.05 10.84 -20.31
C PHE A 169 -27.83 9.41 -19.76
N ARG A 170 -28.01 8.37 -20.58
CA ARG A 170 -27.79 6.96 -20.21
C ARG A 170 -26.43 6.42 -20.65
N ARG A 171 -25.66 7.20 -21.41
CA ARG A 171 -24.33 6.79 -21.89
C ARG A 171 -23.30 6.91 -20.77
N GLY A 172 -22.42 5.91 -20.65
CA GLY A 172 -21.40 5.81 -19.61
C GLY A 172 -21.51 4.50 -18.83
N PHE A 173 -20.77 4.41 -17.72
CA PHE A 173 -20.83 3.24 -16.84
C PHE A 173 -22.11 3.23 -16.00
N THR A 174 -22.72 2.05 -15.91
CA THR A 174 -23.90 1.83 -15.08
C THR A 174 -23.53 1.91 -13.59
N THR A 175 -24.29 2.69 -12.82
CA THR A 175 -24.09 2.77 -11.37
C THR A 175 -24.46 1.46 -10.69
N GLY A 176 -23.62 0.99 -9.77
CA GLY A 176 -23.89 -0.20 -8.97
C GLY A 176 -23.47 -1.53 -9.60
N VAL A 177 -22.96 -1.52 -10.84
CA VAL A 177 -22.44 -2.70 -11.53
C VAL A 177 -20.91 -2.63 -11.60
N GLY A 178 -20.24 -3.63 -11.04
CA GLY A 178 -18.77 -3.66 -10.94
C GLY A 178 -18.21 -2.73 -9.84
N GLY A 179 -16.89 -2.61 -9.81
CA GLY A 179 -16.15 -1.82 -8.84
C GLY A 179 -15.74 -0.46 -9.41
N VAL A 180 -15.77 0.58 -8.57
CA VAL A 180 -15.33 1.95 -8.93
C VAL A 180 -14.36 2.48 -7.88
N LEU A 181 -13.23 2.99 -8.35
CA LEU A 181 -12.39 3.93 -7.60
C LEU A 181 -12.60 5.33 -8.18
N ILE A 182 -13.08 6.24 -7.34
CA ILE A 182 -13.32 7.62 -7.75
C ILE A 182 -12.00 8.36 -8.04
N PRO A 183 -11.97 9.32 -8.98
CA PRO A 183 -10.75 10.03 -9.37
C PRO A 183 -10.05 10.72 -8.20
N GLU A 184 -10.82 11.28 -7.27
CA GLU A 184 -10.30 11.97 -6.10
C GLU A 184 -9.49 11.03 -5.20
N PHE A 185 -9.99 9.80 -5.01
CA PHE A 185 -9.29 8.76 -4.27
C PHE A 185 -7.98 8.36 -4.96
N LEU A 186 -8.01 8.14 -6.27
CA LEU A 186 -6.83 7.75 -7.04
C LEU A 186 -5.75 8.83 -7.01
N ALA A 187 -6.14 10.09 -7.26
CA ALA A 187 -5.21 11.21 -7.25
C ALA A 187 -4.55 11.40 -5.87
N LEU A 188 -5.35 11.35 -4.81
CA LEU A 188 -4.85 11.43 -3.45
C LEU A 188 -3.92 10.25 -3.12
N LEU A 189 -4.32 9.03 -3.47
CA LEU A 189 -3.55 7.83 -3.20
C LEU A 189 -2.20 7.87 -3.93
N PHE A 190 -2.16 8.24 -5.21
CA PHE A 190 -0.92 8.38 -5.96
C PHE A 190 -0.05 9.50 -5.40
N ALA A 191 -0.61 10.68 -5.14
CA ALA A 191 0.13 11.80 -4.57
C ALA A 191 0.77 11.43 -3.22
N LEU A 192 -0.01 10.90 -2.28
CA LEU A 192 0.48 10.53 -0.95
C LEU A 192 1.50 9.38 -1.02
N SER A 193 1.20 8.32 -1.78
CA SER A 193 2.08 7.15 -1.84
C SER A 193 3.41 7.47 -2.50
N LEU A 194 3.41 8.17 -3.62
CA LEU A 194 4.64 8.54 -4.35
C LEU A 194 5.45 9.59 -3.60
N TYR A 195 4.80 10.58 -3.00
CA TYR A 195 5.47 11.57 -2.16
C TYR A 195 6.14 10.89 -0.97
N THR A 196 5.39 10.14 -0.16
CA THR A 196 5.95 9.49 1.03
C THR A 196 6.98 8.42 0.69
N ALA A 197 6.80 7.67 -0.42
CA ALA A 197 7.80 6.72 -0.90
C ALA A 197 9.16 7.38 -1.18
N SER A 198 9.20 8.63 -1.65
CA SER A 198 10.47 9.33 -1.89
C SER A 198 11.26 9.60 -0.59
N PHE A 199 10.57 9.94 0.51
CA PHE A 199 11.20 10.07 1.83
C PHE A 199 11.60 8.71 2.41
N ILE A 200 10.75 7.69 2.25
CA ILE A 200 11.06 6.32 2.66
C ILE A 200 12.31 5.81 1.94
N ALA A 201 12.45 6.09 0.63
CA ALA A 201 13.63 5.71 -0.14
C ALA A 201 14.92 6.32 0.42
N GLU A 202 14.89 7.59 0.83
CA GLU A 202 16.02 8.23 1.50
C GLU A 202 16.34 7.59 2.85
N ILE A 203 15.31 7.32 3.65
CA ILE A 203 15.46 6.66 4.96
C ILE A 203 16.10 5.27 4.78
N VAL A 204 15.62 4.48 3.82
CA VAL A 204 16.15 3.14 3.53
C VAL A 204 17.60 3.22 3.06
N ARG A 205 17.91 4.14 2.13
CA ARG A 205 19.26 4.36 1.64
C ARG A 205 20.21 4.75 2.78
N ALA A 206 19.83 5.74 3.58
CA ALA A 206 20.62 6.22 4.72
C ALA A 206 20.81 5.13 5.78
N GLY A 207 19.76 4.37 6.08
CA GLY A 207 19.83 3.28 7.05
C GLY A 207 20.75 2.14 6.61
N ILE A 208 20.79 1.82 5.32
CA ILE A 208 21.74 0.82 4.78
C ILE A 208 23.18 1.35 4.85
N LEU A 209 23.41 2.61 4.49
CA LEU A 209 24.74 3.23 4.54
C LEU A 209 25.25 3.45 5.97
N ALA A 210 24.37 3.50 6.97
CA ALA A 210 24.74 3.62 8.37
C ALA A 210 25.38 2.33 8.94
N VAL A 211 25.24 1.19 8.25
CA VAL A 211 25.88 -0.07 8.67
C VAL A 211 27.35 -0.05 8.29
N SER A 212 28.23 -0.30 9.26
CA SER A 212 29.69 -0.29 9.06
C SER A 212 30.13 -1.22 7.93
N HIS A 213 31.02 -0.71 7.06
CA HIS A 213 31.64 -1.49 5.98
C HIS A 213 32.35 -2.75 6.49
N GLY A 214 32.92 -2.73 7.70
CA GLY A 214 33.58 -3.88 8.31
C GLY A 214 32.67 -5.10 8.46
N GLN A 215 31.35 -4.91 8.65
CA GLN A 215 30.37 -6.01 8.68
C GLN A 215 30.24 -6.68 7.30
N THR A 216 30.31 -5.87 6.25
CA THR A 216 30.25 -6.35 4.87
C THR A 216 31.55 -7.05 4.47
N GLU A 217 32.70 -6.49 4.87
CA GLU A 217 34.02 -7.09 4.65
C GLU A 217 34.19 -8.42 5.41
N ALA A 218 33.75 -8.48 6.67
CA ALA A 218 33.76 -9.72 7.45
C ALA A 218 32.86 -10.80 6.82
N ALA A 219 31.68 -10.43 6.33
CA ALA A 219 30.80 -11.36 5.60
C ALA A 219 31.46 -11.90 4.33
N TYR A 220 32.15 -11.04 3.56
CA TYR A 220 32.92 -11.46 2.39
C TYR A 220 34.13 -12.33 2.73
N ALA A 221 34.82 -12.06 3.84
CA ALA A 221 35.91 -12.91 4.33
C ALA A 221 35.43 -14.32 4.74
N LEU A 222 34.17 -14.44 5.19
CA LEU A 222 33.50 -15.72 5.44
C LEU A 222 32.94 -16.38 4.16
N GLY A 223 33.21 -15.83 2.97
CA GLY A 223 32.79 -16.39 1.68
C GLY A 223 31.32 -16.16 1.34
N LEU A 224 30.61 -15.27 2.06
CA LEU A 224 29.21 -14.95 1.74
C LEU A 224 29.12 -14.13 0.45
N ARG A 225 28.16 -14.47 -0.41
CA ARG A 225 27.85 -13.67 -1.61
C ARG A 225 27.07 -12.41 -1.22
N SER A 226 27.11 -11.36 -2.06
CA SER A 226 26.46 -10.07 -1.78
C SER A 226 24.96 -10.16 -1.46
N GLY A 227 24.22 -11.08 -2.07
CA GLY A 227 22.79 -11.29 -1.77
C GLY A 227 22.56 -11.74 -0.31
N PRO A 228 23.13 -12.88 0.11
CA PRO A 228 23.15 -13.31 1.50
C PRO A 228 23.69 -12.25 2.47
N THR A 229 24.78 -11.56 2.14
CA THR A 229 25.33 -10.48 2.97
C THR A 229 24.30 -9.36 3.19
N LEU A 230 23.64 -8.91 2.12
CA LEU A 230 22.60 -7.88 2.22
C LEU A 230 21.43 -8.37 3.07
N ARG A 231 20.93 -9.58 2.81
CA ARG A 231 19.72 -10.13 3.46
C ARG A 231 19.93 -10.50 4.92
N LEU A 232 21.09 -11.05 5.27
CA LEU A 232 21.35 -11.66 6.58
C LEU A 232 22.17 -10.77 7.51
N VAL A 233 22.96 -9.83 6.98
CA VAL A 233 23.84 -8.97 7.78
C VAL A 233 23.37 -7.51 7.73
N VAL A 234 23.34 -6.92 6.53
CA VAL A 234 23.14 -5.48 6.36
C VAL A 234 21.69 -5.06 6.64
N ILE A 235 20.71 -5.66 5.96
CA ILE A 235 19.29 -5.28 6.11
C ILE A 235 18.82 -5.41 7.57
N PRO A 236 19.05 -6.53 8.29
CA PRO A 236 18.61 -6.64 9.68
C PRO A 236 19.18 -5.56 10.61
N GLN A 237 20.42 -5.12 10.39
CA GLN A 237 21.03 -4.03 11.16
C GLN A 237 20.48 -2.67 10.74
N ALA A 238 20.36 -2.43 9.43
CA ALA A 238 19.81 -1.20 8.86
C ALA A 238 18.36 -0.93 9.33
N MET A 239 17.56 -1.99 9.53
CA MET A 239 16.18 -1.86 10.01
C MET A 239 16.07 -1.07 11.33
N ARG A 240 17.06 -1.16 12.23
CA ARG A 240 17.05 -0.39 13.49
C ARG A 240 17.15 1.11 13.27
N VAL A 241 17.87 1.52 12.24
CA VAL A 241 18.04 2.92 11.85
C VAL A 241 16.84 3.41 11.04
N ILE A 242 16.23 2.51 10.26
CA ILE A 242 15.12 2.81 9.35
C ILE A 242 13.78 2.97 10.09
N ILE A 243 13.49 2.13 11.09
CA ILE A 243 12.16 2.05 11.72
C ILE A 243 11.72 3.35 12.41
N PRO A 244 12.57 4.03 13.22
CA PRO A 244 12.15 5.26 13.90
C PRO A 244 11.66 6.36 12.92
N PRO A 245 12.41 6.74 11.88
CA PRO A 245 11.92 7.74 10.92
C PRO A 245 10.77 7.24 10.04
N LEU A 246 10.65 5.93 9.76
CA LEU A 246 9.45 5.39 9.08
C LEU A 246 8.17 5.65 9.88
N THR A 247 8.24 5.57 11.21
CA THR A 247 7.10 5.86 12.10
C THR A 247 6.56 7.26 11.83
N SER A 248 7.46 8.25 11.76
CA SER A 248 7.09 9.63 11.42
C SER A 248 6.47 9.73 10.03
N GLN A 249 6.97 8.99 9.04
CA GLN A 249 6.39 9.00 7.68
C GLN A 249 4.97 8.43 7.64
N TYR A 250 4.66 7.38 8.40
CA TYR A 250 3.31 6.82 8.46
C TYR A 250 2.32 7.76 9.18
N LEU A 251 2.77 8.41 10.25
CA LEU A 251 2.00 9.46 10.93
C LEU A 251 1.73 10.64 9.98
N ASN A 252 2.75 11.08 9.24
CA ASN A 252 2.63 12.18 8.31
C ASN A 252 1.72 11.84 7.13
N LEU A 253 1.81 10.63 6.55
CA LEU A 253 0.90 10.21 5.48
C LEU A 253 -0.56 10.25 5.96
N THR A 254 -0.83 9.74 7.16
CA THR A 254 -2.16 9.76 7.76
C THR A 254 -2.65 11.20 7.96
N LYS A 255 -1.83 12.09 8.53
CA LYS A 255 -2.19 13.50 8.71
C LYS A 255 -2.39 14.22 7.37
N ASN A 256 -1.51 13.99 6.40
CA ASN A 256 -1.54 14.61 5.08
C ASN A 256 -2.73 14.17 4.24
N SER A 257 -3.40 13.06 4.58
CA SER A 257 -4.68 12.69 3.95
C SER A 257 -5.75 13.76 4.10
N SER A 258 -5.67 14.64 5.11
CA SER A 258 -6.56 15.79 5.28
C SER A 258 -6.45 16.85 4.18
N LEU A 259 -5.33 16.89 3.44
CA LEU A 259 -5.16 17.80 2.30
C LEU A 259 -6.11 17.46 1.14
N ALA A 260 -6.78 16.30 1.20
CA ALA A 260 -7.72 15.85 0.21
C ALA A 260 -8.96 16.75 0.07
N VAL A 261 -9.23 17.60 1.07
CA VAL A 261 -10.24 18.66 0.98
C VAL A 261 -10.04 19.54 -0.26
N ALA A 262 -8.80 19.73 -0.71
CA ALA A 262 -8.47 20.55 -1.86
C ALA A 262 -9.00 20.01 -3.20
N ILE A 263 -9.26 18.71 -3.28
CA ILE A 263 -9.86 18.05 -4.46
C ILE A 263 -11.26 17.49 -4.14
N ALA A 264 -11.87 17.95 -3.05
CA ALA A 264 -13.19 17.54 -2.59
C ALA A 264 -13.35 16.02 -2.35
N TYR A 265 -12.28 15.30 -2.02
CA TYR A 265 -12.39 13.91 -1.58
C TYR A 265 -13.13 13.87 -0.22
N PRO A 266 -14.15 13.01 -0.03
CA PRO A 266 -14.96 12.99 1.19
C PRO A 266 -14.28 12.24 2.34
N ASP A 267 -13.14 12.75 2.81
CA ASP A 267 -12.44 12.29 4.00
C ASP A 267 -13.03 12.89 5.30
N LEU A 268 -12.43 12.60 6.45
CA LEU A 268 -12.88 13.12 7.74
C LEU A 268 -12.90 14.66 7.79
N VAL A 269 -11.88 15.32 7.22
CA VAL A 269 -11.78 16.79 7.25
C VAL A 269 -12.77 17.42 6.28
N SER A 270 -12.92 16.88 5.07
CA SER A 270 -13.91 17.38 4.10
C SER A 270 -15.34 17.25 4.63
N VAL A 271 -15.73 16.06 5.15
CA VAL A 271 -17.06 15.84 5.72
C VAL A 271 -17.29 16.69 6.97
N GLY A 272 -16.28 16.82 7.84
CA GLY A 272 -16.36 17.71 8.99
C GLY A 272 -16.53 19.18 8.57
N GLY A 273 -15.82 19.61 7.53
CA GLY A 273 -15.85 20.99 7.04
C GLY A 273 -17.23 21.34 6.47
N THR A 274 -17.85 20.41 5.73
CA THR A 274 -19.23 20.59 5.27
C THR A 274 -20.22 20.71 6.43
N THR A 275 -20.08 19.87 7.46
CA THR A 275 -20.94 19.94 8.66
C THR A 275 -20.70 21.24 9.41
N LEU A 276 -19.45 21.69 9.54
CA LEU A 276 -19.08 22.92 10.25
C LEU A 276 -19.71 24.13 9.59
N ASN A 277 -19.65 24.20 8.26
CA ASN A 277 -20.26 25.29 7.50
C ASN A 277 -21.79 25.26 7.55
N GLN A 278 -22.41 24.09 7.76
CA GLN A 278 -23.86 23.95 7.85
C GLN A 278 -24.41 24.22 9.25
N THR A 279 -23.72 23.77 10.31
CA THR A 279 -24.22 23.84 11.70
C THR A 279 -23.60 24.97 12.50
N GLY A 280 -22.46 25.52 12.08
CA GLY A 280 -21.69 26.51 12.83
C GLY A 280 -20.98 25.96 14.08
N GLN A 281 -21.06 24.65 14.33
CA GLN A 281 -20.50 23.99 15.52
C GLN A 281 -18.99 23.71 15.37
N ALA A 282 -18.21 24.79 15.35
CA ALA A 282 -16.77 24.71 15.10
C ALA A 282 -16.00 23.95 16.19
N ILE A 283 -16.34 24.17 17.47
CA ILE A 283 -15.61 23.57 18.60
C ILE A 283 -15.79 22.05 18.60
N GLU A 284 -17.01 21.58 18.42
CA GLU A 284 -17.38 20.17 18.42
C GLU A 284 -16.67 19.43 17.27
N ILE A 285 -16.71 19.99 16.06
CA ILE A 285 -16.15 19.35 14.88
C ILE A 285 -14.62 19.32 14.91
N VAL A 286 -13.99 20.43 15.31
CA VAL A 286 -12.53 20.48 15.48
C VAL A 286 -12.09 19.53 16.60
N SER A 287 -12.86 19.42 17.69
CA SER A 287 -12.61 18.44 18.76
C SER A 287 -12.66 17.00 18.24
N VAL A 288 -13.66 16.67 17.41
CA VAL A 288 -13.75 15.35 16.76
C VAL A 288 -12.53 15.08 15.87
N TRP A 289 -12.09 16.04 15.05
CA TRP A 289 -10.87 15.88 14.25
C TRP A 289 -9.65 15.62 15.12
N MET A 290 -9.44 16.42 16.16
CA MET A 290 -8.28 16.27 17.06
C MET A 290 -8.27 14.91 17.73
N VAL A 291 -9.40 14.48 18.31
CA VAL A 291 -9.50 13.17 18.96
C VAL A 291 -9.21 12.05 17.98
N VAL A 292 -9.83 12.07 16.80
CA VAL A 292 -9.65 11.01 15.81
C VAL A 292 -8.21 10.95 15.31
N TYR A 293 -7.62 12.06 14.85
CA TYR A 293 -6.24 12.05 14.35
C TYR A 293 -5.22 11.72 15.45
N LEU A 294 -5.46 12.14 16.70
CA LEU A 294 -4.64 11.76 17.84
C LEU A 294 -4.75 10.25 18.10
N SER A 295 -5.96 9.69 18.13
CA SER A 295 -6.16 8.25 18.30
C SER A 295 -5.47 7.44 17.20
N LEU A 296 -5.62 7.84 15.93
CA LEU A 296 -4.92 7.19 14.81
C LEU A 296 -3.39 7.30 14.95
N SER A 297 -2.90 8.45 15.41
CA SER A 297 -1.47 8.67 15.64
C SER A 297 -0.93 7.78 16.77
N VAL A 298 -1.65 7.68 17.89
CA VAL A 298 -1.27 6.83 19.03
C VAL A 298 -1.31 5.36 18.65
N LEU A 299 -2.34 4.92 17.92
CA LEU A 299 -2.43 3.53 17.43
C LEU A 299 -1.26 3.18 16.50
N THR A 300 -0.97 4.04 15.53
CA THR A 300 0.14 3.84 14.59
C THR A 300 1.49 3.85 15.32
N SER A 301 1.70 4.82 16.21
CA SER A 301 2.93 4.92 17.02
C SER A 301 3.09 3.72 17.95
N GLY A 302 2.02 3.27 18.60
CA GLY A 302 2.03 2.09 19.46
C GLY A 302 2.42 0.82 18.71
N PHE A 303 1.82 0.59 17.53
CA PHE A 303 2.19 -0.51 16.64
C PHE A 303 3.66 -0.43 16.22
N MET A 304 4.12 0.74 15.79
CA MET A 304 5.50 0.93 15.33
C MET A 304 6.52 0.80 16.47
N ASN A 305 6.19 1.25 17.68
CA ASN A 305 7.04 1.05 18.86
C ASN A 305 7.15 -0.41 19.25
N TRP A 306 6.05 -1.17 19.18
CA TRP A 306 6.08 -2.62 19.34
C TRP A 306 6.96 -3.30 18.28
N TYR A 307 6.84 -2.88 17.02
CA TYR A 307 7.66 -3.39 15.93
C TYR A 307 9.15 -3.06 16.13
N ASN A 308 9.46 -1.83 16.55
CA ASN A 308 10.82 -1.39 16.86
C ASN A 308 11.45 -2.24 17.98
N LYS A 309 10.72 -2.49 19.08
CA LYS A 309 11.19 -3.34 20.18
C LYS A 309 11.50 -4.77 19.73
N ARG A 310 10.76 -5.32 18.77
CA ARG A 310 11.04 -6.66 18.23
C ARG A 310 12.28 -6.70 17.33
N MET A 311 12.64 -5.59 16.70
CA MET A 311 13.77 -5.50 15.77
C MET A 311 15.07 -5.04 16.43
N ALA A 312 15.02 -4.48 17.63
CA ALA A 312 16.21 -4.25 18.45
C ALA A 312 16.87 -5.61 18.76
N LEU A 313 18.11 -5.82 18.30
CA LEU A 313 18.86 -6.98 18.82
C LEU A 313 19.19 -6.68 20.28
N VAL A 314 19.01 -7.70 21.11
CA VAL A 314 19.52 -7.71 22.48
C VAL A 314 21.04 -7.65 22.37
N GLU A 315 21.60 -6.46 22.51
CA GLU A 315 23.02 -6.29 22.81
C GLU A 315 23.24 -6.95 24.17
N ARG A 316 24.06 -8.01 24.17
CA ARG A 316 24.56 -8.66 25.38
C ARG A 316 25.89 -8.05 25.75
#